data_AF-A0A930IT37-F1
#
_entry.id   AF-A0A930IT37-F1
#
_cell.length_a   1.000
_cell.length_b   1.000
_cell.length_c   1.000
_cell.angle_alpha   90.00
_cell.angle_beta   90.00
_cell.angle_gamma   90.00
#
_symmetry.space_group_name_H-M   'P 1'
#
loop_
_entity.id
_entity.type
_entity.pdbx_description
1 polymer ?
#
loop_
_entity_poly.entity_id
_entity_poly.type
_entity_poly.pdbx_seq_one_letter_code
_entity_poly.pdbx_strand_id
1 'polypeptide(L)'
;MRELTEKETLNKKHFLMFMELIGLSPTSRNAYATTLMSCSDFIKDVLEKDGYTSLYEVDNQKDIKRYQKMLDTMPAYISRNHSGNNRHSASMVNYVKFIDFLFIFKKR
;
A
#
# COMPACT_ATOMS: atom_id res chain seq x y z
N MET A 1 -6.63 -5.18 -17.51
CA MET A 1 -5.91 -4.57 -16.36
C MET A 1 -5.76 -3.09 -16.64
N ARG A 2 -6.02 -2.21 -15.67
CA ARG A 2 -5.79 -0.77 -15.83
C ARG A 2 -4.29 -0.47 -15.88
N GLU A 3 -3.90 0.50 -16.69
CA GLU A 3 -2.53 1.04 -16.70
C GLU A 3 -2.28 1.86 -15.43
N LEU A 4 -1.15 1.59 -14.79
CA LEU A 4 -0.68 2.36 -13.64
C LEU A 4 -0.15 3.71 -14.14
N THR A 5 -0.37 4.78 -13.37
CA THR A 5 0.28 6.06 -13.64
C THR A 5 1.80 5.92 -13.50
N GLU A 6 2.54 6.87 -14.06
CA GLU A 6 4.00 6.91 -13.91
C GLU A 6 4.42 6.97 -12.44
N LYS A 7 3.70 7.77 -11.65
CA LYS A 7 3.93 7.92 -10.20
C LYS A 7 3.66 6.61 -9.46
N GLU A 8 2.55 5.93 -9.77
CA GLU A 8 2.23 4.62 -9.19
C GLU A 8 3.28 3.58 -9.55
N THR A 9 3.71 3.55 -10.81
CA THR A 9 4.73 2.62 -11.29
C THR A 9 6.06 2.83 -10.56
N LEU A 10 6.47 4.09 -10.42
CA LEU A 10 7.71 4.44 -9.72
C LEU A 10 7.63 4.08 -8.23
N ASN A 11 6.55 4.45 -7.54
CA ASN A 11 6.41 4.14 -6.12
C ASN A 11 6.23 2.65 -5.85
N LYS A 12 5.57 1.90 -6.73
CA LYS A 12 5.54 0.43 -6.67
C LYS A 12 6.95 -0.16 -6.81
N LYS A 13 7.75 0.33 -7.75
CA LYS A 13 9.16 -0.09 -7.89
C LYS A 13 9.95 0.19 -6.62
N HIS A 14 9.85 1.40 -6.08
CA HIS A 14 10.52 1.77 -4.84
C HIS A 14 10.05 0.93 -3.64
N PHE A 15 8.75 0.63 -3.55
CA PHE A 15 8.21 -0.22 -2.51
C PHE A 15 8.75 -1.65 -2.60
N LEU A 16 8.84 -2.22 -3.81
CA LEU A 16 9.44 -3.54 -4.04
C LEU A 16 10.93 -3.57 -3.67
N MET A 17 11.68 -2.48 -3.96
CA MET A 17 13.08 -2.33 -3.55
C MET A 17 13.19 -2.22 -2.03
N PHE A 18 12.35 -1.43 -1.37
CA PHE A 18 12.32 -1.33 0.08
C PHE A 18 12.08 -2.69 0.74
N MET A 19 11.11 -3.46 0.23
CA MET A 19 10.84 -4.80 0.75
C MET A 19 12.02 -5.76 0.54
N GLU A 20 12.82 -5.57 -0.51
CA GLU A 20 14.06 -6.32 -0.74
C GLU A 20 15.11 -6.00 0.31
N LEU A 21 15.29 -4.71 0.60
CA LEU A 21 16.26 -4.23 1.58
C LEU A 21 15.98 -4.77 2.99
N ILE A 22 14.71 -5.00 3.33
CA ILE A 22 14.31 -5.62 4.61
C ILE A 22 14.31 -7.16 4.56
N GLY A 23 14.83 -7.78 3.50
CA GLY A 23 15.09 -9.22 3.40
C GLY A 23 13.91 -10.08 2.92
N LEU A 24 12.88 -9.51 2.31
CA LEU A 24 11.75 -10.29 1.83
C LEU A 24 12.04 -11.00 0.49
N SER A 25 11.61 -12.26 0.40
CA SER A 25 11.70 -13.05 -0.82
C SER A 25 10.95 -12.40 -1.99
N PRO A 26 11.35 -12.60 -3.26
CA PRO A 26 10.63 -12.08 -4.43
C PRO A 26 9.13 -12.43 -4.41
N THR A 27 8.79 -13.65 -4.00
CA THR A 27 7.41 -14.13 -3.88
C THR A 27 6.63 -13.31 -2.85
N SER A 28 7.20 -13.08 -1.67
CA SER A 28 6.57 -12.28 -0.62
C SER A 28 6.40 -10.84 -1.05
N ARG A 29 7.40 -10.25 -1.71
CA ARG A 29 7.36 -8.88 -2.23
C ARG A 29 6.21 -8.69 -3.20
N ASN A 30 6.09 -9.57 -4.19
CA ASN A 30 5.01 -9.52 -5.16
C ASN A 30 3.64 -9.72 -4.51
N ALA A 31 3.53 -10.64 -3.54
CA ALA A 31 2.30 -10.83 -2.80
C ALA A 31 1.88 -9.55 -2.06
N TYR A 32 2.80 -8.90 -1.33
CA TYR A 32 2.48 -7.66 -0.61
C TYR A 32 2.12 -6.50 -1.55
N ALA A 33 2.81 -6.37 -2.69
CA ALA A 33 2.53 -5.34 -3.68
C ALA A 33 1.14 -5.53 -4.33
N THR A 34 0.76 -6.76 -4.67
CA THR A 34 -0.57 -7.09 -5.18
C THR A 34 -1.64 -6.82 -4.12
N THR A 35 -1.39 -7.25 -2.88
CA THR A 35 -2.32 -7.03 -1.78
C THR A 35 -2.53 -5.54 -1.47
N LEU A 36 -1.48 -4.71 -1.55
CA LEU A 36 -1.62 -3.26 -1.39
C LEU A 36 -2.47 -2.63 -2.50
N MET A 37 -2.33 -3.14 -3.73
CA MET A 37 -3.18 -2.74 -4.85
C MET A 37 -4.64 -3.10 -4.58
N SER A 38 -4.92 -4.33 -4.14
CA SER A 38 -6.27 -4.74 -3.74
C SER A 38 -6.83 -3.89 -2.58
N CYS A 39 -5.99 -3.45 -1.65
CA CYS A 39 -6.41 -2.49 -0.62
C CYS A 39 -6.86 -1.16 -1.23
N SER A 40 -6.18 -0.68 -2.28
CA SER A 40 -6.58 0.53 -3.00
C SER A 40 -7.94 0.34 -3.67
N ASP A 41 -8.20 -0.83 -4.26
CA ASP A 41 -9.48 -1.13 -4.91
C ASP A 41 -10.66 -1.10 -3.92
N PHE A 42 -10.46 -1.56 -2.67
CA PHE A 42 -11.52 -1.55 -1.66
C PHE A 42 -12.01 -0.15 -1.28
N ILE A 43 -11.13 0.85 -1.34
CA ILE A 43 -11.42 2.25 -0.95
C ILE A 43 -11.25 3.22 -2.12
N LYS A 44 -11.35 2.72 -3.35
CA LYS A 44 -11.11 3.49 -4.57
C LYS A 44 -11.88 4.81 -4.58
N ASP A 45 -13.18 4.77 -4.29
CA ASP A 45 -14.04 5.96 -4.29
C ASP A 45 -13.59 7.03 -3.26
N VAL A 46 -13.02 6.59 -2.14
CA VAL A 46 -12.50 7.50 -1.11
C VAL A 46 -11.19 8.12 -1.58
N LEU A 47 -10.28 7.29 -2.12
CA LEU A 47 -9.02 7.76 -2.69
C LEU A 47 -9.27 8.79 -3.79
N GLU A 48 -10.21 8.52 -4.71
CA GLU A 48 -10.54 9.42 -5.82
C GLU A 48 -11.10 10.76 -5.31
N LYS A 49 -11.94 10.74 -4.27
CA LYS A 49 -12.44 11.97 -3.61
C LYS A 49 -11.32 12.79 -2.96
N ASP A 50 -10.29 12.12 -2.47
CA ASP A 50 -9.10 12.76 -1.90
C ASP A 50 -8.06 13.16 -2.98
N GLY A 51 -8.33 12.90 -4.26
CA GLY A 51 -7.44 13.21 -5.37
C GLY A 51 -6.32 12.19 -5.61
N TYR A 52 -6.44 10.98 -5.06
CA TYR A 52 -5.51 9.87 -5.25
C TYR A 52 -6.12 8.77 -6.13
N THR A 53 -5.29 8.14 -6.95
CA THR A 53 -5.72 7.01 -7.78
C THR A 53 -5.42 5.66 -7.14
N SER A 54 -4.42 5.58 -6.25
CA SER A 54 -4.16 4.43 -5.40
C SER A 54 -3.38 4.79 -4.15
N LEU A 55 -3.25 3.83 -3.24
CA LEU A 55 -2.40 3.95 -2.06
C LEU A 55 -0.92 4.16 -2.43
N TYR A 56 -0.46 3.77 -3.64
CA TYR A 56 0.91 4.03 -4.08
C TYR A 56 1.21 5.52 -4.28
N GLU A 57 0.20 6.37 -4.44
CA GLU A 57 0.42 7.81 -4.63
C GLU A 57 0.49 8.60 -3.33
N VAL A 58 -0.01 8.00 -2.25
CA VAL A 58 -0.04 8.59 -0.92
C VAL A 58 1.36 8.50 -0.33
N ASP A 59 1.95 9.64 -0.02
CA ASP A 59 3.33 9.78 0.44
C ASP A 59 3.42 10.28 1.89
N ASN A 60 2.32 10.22 2.63
CA ASN A 60 2.29 10.56 4.04
C ASN A 60 1.59 9.49 4.88
N GLN A 61 2.10 9.29 6.10
CA GLN A 61 1.60 8.23 6.97
C GLN A 61 0.21 8.50 7.54
N LYS A 62 -0.14 9.78 7.73
CA LYS A 62 -1.39 10.17 8.37
C LYS A 62 -2.58 9.69 7.53
N ASP A 63 -2.49 9.87 6.22
CA ASP A 63 -3.53 9.48 5.29
C ASP A 63 -3.58 7.96 5.12
N ILE A 64 -2.43 7.27 5.01
CA ILE A 64 -2.44 5.79 5.00
C ILE A 64 -3.08 5.22 6.28
N LYS A 65 -2.78 5.78 7.46
CA LYS A 65 -3.40 5.35 8.72
C LYS A 65 -4.90 5.65 8.76
N ARG A 66 -5.34 6.74 8.12
CA ARG A 66 -6.77 7.05 7.95
C ARG A 66 -7.45 5.99 7.08
N TYR A 67 -6.87 5.66 5.94
CA TYR A 67 -7.37 4.62 5.02
C TYR A 67 -7.37 3.23 5.65
N GLN A 68 -6.35 2.90 6.43
CA GLN A 68 -6.32 1.67 7.22
C GLN A 68 -7.54 1.55 8.14
N LYS A 69 -7.84 2.59 8.92
CA LYS A 69 -9.01 2.59 9.81
C LYS A 69 -10.33 2.44 9.07
N MET A 70 -10.44 3.02 7.86
CA MET A 70 -11.61 2.84 7.01
C MET A 70 -11.76 1.39 6.58
N LEU A 71 -10.67 0.79 6.07
CA LEU A 71 -10.62 -0.62 5.64
C LEU A 71 -10.95 -1.59 6.78
N ASP A 72 -10.49 -1.31 8.01
CA ASP A 72 -10.74 -2.13 9.18
C ASP A 72 -12.24 -2.25 9.55
N THR A 73 -13.10 -1.38 8.98
CA THR A 73 -14.56 -1.46 9.14
C THR A 73 -15.28 -2.10 7.94
N MET A 74 -14.57 -2.38 6.84
CA MET A 74 -15.18 -2.93 5.62
C MET A 74 -15.26 -4.46 5.70
N PRO A 75 -16.47 -5.07 5.63
CA PRO A 75 -16.62 -6.52 5.76
C PRO A 75 -15.82 -7.33 4.73
N ALA A 76 -15.74 -6.83 3.48
CA ALA A 76 -14.99 -7.47 2.41
C ALA A 76 -13.47 -7.49 2.71
N TYR A 77 -12.94 -6.39 3.25
CA TYR A 77 -11.54 -6.31 3.67
C TYR A 77 -11.27 -7.25 4.84
N ILE A 78 -12.09 -7.23 5.89
CA ILE A 78 -11.96 -8.09 7.07
C ILE A 78 -11.93 -9.57 6.65
N SER A 79 -12.90 -10.00 5.84
CA SER A 79 -13.00 -11.37 5.34
C SER A 79 -11.76 -11.77 4.54
N ARG A 80 -11.33 -10.94 3.59
CA ARG A 80 -10.13 -11.19 2.77
C ARG A 80 -8.87 -11.18 3.60
N ASN A 81 -8.73 -10.29 4.57
CA ASN A 81 -7.58 -10.21 5.45
C ASN A 81 -7.44 -11.46 6.31
N HIS A 82 -8.54 -11.96 6.90
CA HIS A 82 -8.54 -13.22 7.65
C HIS A 82 -8.17 -14.42 6.76
N SER A 83 -8.77 -14.54 5.57
CA SER A 83 -8.43 -15.61 4.62
C SER A 83 -6.97 -15.56 4.14
N GLY A 84 -6.40 -14.36 4.09
CA GLY A 84 -5.03 -14.10 3.66
C GLY A 84 -3.99 -14.16 4.77
N ASN A 85 -4.35 -14.66 5.96
CA ASN A 85 -3.49 -14.66 7.15
C ASN A 85 -2.95 -13.26 7.50
N ASN A 86 -3.83 -12.27 7.57
CA ASN A 86 -3.56 -10.87 7.90
C ASN A 86 -2.63 -10.13 6.92
N ARG A 87 -2.50 -10.64 5.70
CA ARG A 87 -1.60 -10.09 4.67
C ARG A 87 -1.97 -8.67 4.23
N HIS A 88 -3.25 -8.31 4.21
CA HIS A 88 -3.68 -6.97 3.80
C HIS A 88 -3.25 -5.90 4.81
N SER A 89 -3.46 -6.18 6.10
CA SER A 89 -2.97 -5.30 7.16
C SER A 89 -1.44 -5.20 7.12
N ALA A 90 -0.74 -6.32 6.92
CA ALA A 90 0.72 -6.33 6.81
C ALA A 90 1.24 -5.52 5.60
N SER A 91 0.59 -5.60 4.43
CA SER A 91 0.92 -4.78 3.25
C SER A 91 0.85 -3.28 3.57
N MET A 92 -0.22 -2.83 4.21
CA MET A 92 -0.37 -1.41 4.55
C MET A 92 0.66 -0.97 5.59
N VAL A 93 0.93 -1.78 6.61
CA VAL A 93 1.97 -1.49 7.62
C VAL A 93 3.35 -1.37 6.96
N ASN A 94 3.68 -2.27 6.04
CA ASN A 94 4.93 -2.19 5.29
C ASN A 94 5.00 -0.93 4.41
N TYR A 95 3.87 -0.50 3.85
CA TYR A 95 3.82 0.73 3.08
C TYR A 95 3.98 2.00 3.95
N VAL A 96 3.41 2.02 5.15
CA VAL A 96 3.64 3.08 6.15
C VAL A 96 5.14 3.20 6.50
N LYS A 97 5.81 2.06 6.70
CA LYS A 97 7.27 2.02 6.94
C LYS A 97 8.07 2.48 5.73
N PHE A 98 7.63 2.14 4.53
CA PHE A 98 8.24 2.62 3.29
C PHE A 98 8.13 4.14 3.17
N ILE A 99 7.00 4.74 3.52
CA ILE A 99 6.85 6.20 3.55
C ILE A 99 7.83 6.83 4.55
N ASP A 100 7.98 6.27 5.76
CA ASP A 100 9.00 6.73 6.72
C ASP A 100 10.41 6.66 6.15
N PHE A 101 10.72 5.54 5.49
CA PHE A 101 12.00 5.35 4.82
C PHE A 101 12.21 6.47 3.78
N LEU A 102 11.22 6.77 2.95
CA LEU A 102 11.31 7.87 1.99
C LEU A 102 11.49 9.24 2.67
N PHE A 103 10.86 9.50 3.82
CA PHE A 103 11.06 10.77 4.54
C PHE A 103 12.47 10.94 5.09
N ILE A 104 13.08 9.87 5.62
CA ILE A 104 14.45 9.90 6.13
C ILE A 104 15.45 10.19 5.01
N PHE A 105 15.20 9.64 3.81
CA PHE A 105 16.11 9.76 2.66
C PHE A 105 15.73 10.84 1.63
N LYS A 106 14.59 11.52 1.80
CA LYS A 106 14.30 12.79 1.11
C LYS A 106 15.31 13.81 1.65
N LYS A 107 16.45 13.95 0.96
CA LYS A 107 17.37 15.07 1.16
C LYS A 107 16.55 16.37 1.16
N ARG A 108 16.75 17.17 2.21
CA ARG A 108 16.37 18.59 2.21
C ARG A 108 17.05 19.30 1.04
#